data_AF-A0A8H7RF66-F1
#
_entry.id   AF-A0A8H7RF66-F1
#
_cell.length_a   1.000
_cell.length_b   1.000
_cell.length_c   1.000
_cell.angle_alpha   90.00
_cell.angle_beta   90.00
_cell.angle_gamma   90.00
#
_symmetry.space_group_name_H-M   'P 1'
#
loop_
_entity.id
_entity.type
_entity.pdbx_description
1 polymer ?
#
loop_
_entity_poly.entity_id
_entity_poly.type
_entity_poly.pdbx_seq_one_letter_code
_entity_poly.pdbx_strand_id
1 'polypeptide(L)'
;MEDPVKQDLNALIKKYDEFIARTLKPSLKQELDERDLIFNSISEYQKLNLQIETIEENDLKELKTMVDLGSQFYVQAHIPDTRYIYVNVGFGFHVQFTLDEAKAYIVKKEAHLQRLADKHTVEADKIRAHIKMALEAMSEIIMMEVVLDYGNKAYKKVEPAVQVVSPYLDSFSNEMQPILNRPVDWILFLYFLTHIPITIFFDLQCLYPKSIIPTFLAQLNGTYMALTNDPFMDTNRPTMYWFKSFALCEAFLQLPFFFFATYGVFKDKPWVRLPLVIYGAHVMTTVLPCLAEIIFNQELYGIDDFQRKVILFLYTPYFLIPLIGLADASIRITKRLAFIDAHLAIKKDT
;
A
#
# COMPACT_ATOMS: atom_id res chain seq x y z
N MET A 1 43.33 -6.41 -21.20
CA MET A 1 43.66 -5.81 -19.90
C MET A 1 42.39 -5.12 -19.43
N GLU A 2 41.73 -5.65 -18.40
CA GLU A 2 40.55 -4.99 -17.83
C GLU A 2 40.97 -3.64 -17.24
N ASP A 3 40.09 -2.65 -17.38
CA ASP A 3 40.31 -1.28 -16.95
C ASP A 3 40.45 -1.23 -15.42
N PRO A 4 41.57 -0.73 -14.85
CA PRO A 4 41.80 -0.72 -13.40
C PRO A 4 40.68 -0.02 -12.61
N VAL A 5 39.98 0.95 -13.23
CA VAL A 5 38.81 1.62 -12.62
C VAL A 5 37.64 0.65 -12.41
N LYS A 6 37.42 -0.29 -13.34
CA LYS A 6 36.35 -1.30 -13.22
C LYS A 6 36.66 -2.34 -12.14
N GLN A 7 37.94 -2.61 -11.90
CA GLN A 7 38.35 -3.58 -10.88
C GLN A 7 38.13 -3.03 -9.46
N ASP A 8 38.44 -1.74 -9.25
CA ASP A 8 38.18 -1.05 -7.97
C ASP A 8 36.69 -0.90 -7.66
N LEU A 9 35.86 -0.64 -8.69
CA LEU A 9 34.42 -0.48 -8.53
C LEU A 9 33.72 -1.78 -8.15
N ASN A 10 34.09 -2.89 -8.79
CA ASN A 10 33.57 -4.22 -8.46
C ASN A 10 33.99 -4.67 -7.06
N ALA A 11 35.21 -4.33 -6.62
CA ALA A 11 35.65 -4.59 -5.26
C ALA A 11 34.81 -3.80 -4.23
N LEU A 12 34.43 -2.57 -4.57
CA LEU A 12 33.60 -1.72 -3.71
C LEU A 12 32.16 -2.25 -3.60
N ILE A 13 31.52 -2.60 -4.72
CA ILE A 13 30.18 -3.21 -4.73
C ILE A 13 30.16 -4.50 -3.89
N LYS A 14 31.15 -5.37 -4.10
CA LYS A 14 31.27 -6.62 -3.34
C LYS A 14 31.43 -6.38 -1.84
N LYS A 15 32.21 -5.37 -1.44
CA LYS A 15 32.38 -4.98 -0.04
C LYS A 15 31.07 -4.52 0.59
N TYR A 16 30.27 -3.73 -0.12
CA TYR A 16 28.95 -3.28 0.37
C TYR A 16 27.95 -4.43 0.46
N ASP A 17 27.91 -5.33 -0.53
CA ASP A 17 27.07 -6.52 -0.49
C ASP A 17 27.43 -7.44 0.69
N GLU A 18 28.72 -7.69 0.91
CA GLU A 18 29.19 -8.49 2.05
C GLU A 18 28.84 -7.83 3.39
N PHE A 19 28.94 -6.51 3.50
CA PHE A 19 28.59 -5.76 4.71
C PHE A 19 27.08 -5.81 5.01
N ILE A 20 26.24 -5.64 3.98
CA ILE A 20 24.79 -5.77 4.12
C ILE A 20 24.42 -7.21 4.57
N ALA A 21 25.00 -8.22 3.92
CA ALA A 21 24.68 -9.61 4.17
C ALA A 21 25.18 -10.12 5.53
N ARG A 22 26.40 -9.77 5.92
CA ARG A 22 27.07 -10.32 7.12
C ARG A 22 26.83 -9.51 8.39
N THR A 23 26.41 -8.26 8.28
CA THR A 23 26.30 -7.36 9.45
C THR A 23 24.91 -6.76 9.57
N LEU A 24 24.46 -5.98 8.56
CA LEU A 24 23.22 -5.22 8.69
C LEU A 24 21.98 -6.12 8.75
N LYS A 25 21.90 -7.18 7.96
CA LYS A 25 20.77 -8.12 7.97
C LYS A 25 20.66 -8.93 9.27
N PRO A 26 21.73 -9.56 9.78
CA PRO A 26 21.70 -10.23 11.08
C PRO A 26 21.30 -9.28 12.21
N SER A 27 21.85 -8.07 12.22
CA SER A 27 21.52 -7.06 13.23
C SER A 27 20.06 -6.61 13.15
N LEU A 28 19.53 -6.37 11.93
CA LEU A 28 18.11 -6.06 11.75
C LEU A 28 17.21 -7.20 12.23
N LYS A 29 17.58 -8.44 11.91
CA LYS A 29 16.83 -9.61 12.35
C LYS A 29 16.80 -9.72 13.87
N GLN A 30 17.95 -9.52 14.52
CA GLN A 30 18.05 -9.54 15.97
C GLN A 30 17.11 -8.50 16.61
N GLU A 31 17.13 -7.25 16.14
CA GLU A 31 16.26 -6.18 16.67
C GLU A 31 14.77 -6.50 16.48
N LEU A 32 14.40 -7.10 15.35
CA LEU A 32 13.01 -7.52 15.09
C LEU A 32 12.60 -8.70 15.97
N ASP A 33 13.46 -9.71 16.11
CA ASP A 33 13.20 -10.89 16.95
C ASP A 33 13.04 -10.47 18.42
N GLU A 34 13.88 -9.57 18.93
CA GLU A 34 13.78 -9.01 20.29
C GLU A 34 12.48 -8.22 20.49
N ARG A 35 12.08 -7.40 19.51
CA ARG A 35 10.80 -6.68 19.52
C ARG A 35 9.61 -7.63 19.54
N ASP A 36 9.65 -8.70 18.75
CA ASP A 36 8.55 -9.66 18.64
C ASP A 36 8.37 -10.46 19.95
N LEU A 37 9.46 -10.76 20.67
CA LEU A 37 9.38 -11.32 22.03
C LEU A 37 8.63 -10.38 22.98
N ILE A 38 8.90 -9.08 22.91
CA ILE A 38 8.21 -8.08 23.74
C ILE A 38 6.72 -8.00 23.39
N PHE A 39 6.37 -8.01 22.10
CA PHE A 39 4.97 -7.99 21.67
C PHE A 39 4.21 -9.25 22.09
N ASN A 40 4.86 -10.42 22.07
CA ASN A 40 4.26 -11.64 22.61
C ASN A 40 3.93 -11.49 24.10
N SER A 41 4.83 -10.93 24.89
CA SER A 41 4.55 -10.63 26.31
C SER A 41 3.41 -9.63 26.50
N ILE A 42 3.33 -8.58 25.67
CA ILE A 42 2.19 -7.64 25.69
C ILE A 42 0.89 -8.40 25.40
N SER A 43 0.86 -9.27 24.39
CA SER A 43 -0.32 -10.06 24.05
C SER A 43 -0.76 -10.99 25.18
N GLU A 44 0.17 -11.58 25.93
CA GLU A 44 -0.14 -12.40 27.11
C GLU A 44 -0.82 -11.57 28.21
N TYR A 45 -0.33 -10.35 28.48
CA TYR A 45 -0.96 -9.45 29.45
C TYR A 45 -2.36 -8.99 28.99
N GLN A 46 -2.56 -8.73 27.71
CA GLN A 46 -3.87 -8.39 27.16
C GLN A 46 -4.87 -9.55 27.29
N LYS A 47 -4.44 -10.78 26.99
CA LYS A 47 -5.26 -11.99 27.20
C LYS A 47 -5.65 -12.14 28.66
N LEU A 48 -4.72 -11.92 29.58
CA LEU A 48 -5.00 -11.95 31.01
C LEU A 48 -6.03 -10.89 31.41
N ASN A 49 -5.89 -9.65 30.90
CA ASN A 49 -6.85 -8.58 31.18
C ASN A 49 -8.27 -8.94 30.70
N LEU A 50 -8.41 -9.49 29.49
CA LEU A 50 -9.70 -9.94 28.96
C LEU A 50 -10.32 -11.06 29.82
N GLN A 51 -9.50 -11.98 30.34
CA GLN A 51 -9.97 -13.03 31.24
C GLN A 51 -10.45 -12.46 32.57
N ILE A 52 -9.75 -11.48 33.14
CA ILE A 52 -10.16 -10.79 34.36
C ILE A 52 -11.49 -10.06 34.14
N GLU A 53 -11.63 -9.32 33.04
CA GLU A 53 -12.89 -8.64 32.68
C GLU A 53 -14.05 -9.63 32.55
N THR A 54 -13.81 -10.78 31.90
CA THR A 54 -14.84 -11.83 31.78
C THR A 54 -15.28 -12.37 33.14
N ILE A 55 -14.36 -12.52 34.09
CA ILE A 55 -14.67 -13.00 35.45
C ILE A 55 -15.53 -11.97 36.20
N GLU A 56 -15.19 -10.68 36.10
CA GLU A 56 -15.91 -9.59 36.76
C GLU A 56 -17.30 -9.36 36.16
N GLU A 57 -17.42 -9.29 34.83
CA GLU A 57 -18.68 -9.03 34.13
C GLU A 57 -19.75 -10.09 34.43
N ASN A 58 -19.31 -11.33 34.66
CA ASN A 58 -20.19 -12.47 34.91
C ASN A 58 -20.34 -12.80 36.41
N ASP A 59 -19.76 -12.01 37.32
CA ASP A 59 -19.71 -12.24 38.78
C ASP A 59 -19.35 -13.71 39.13
N LEU A 60 -18.37 -14.27 38.41
CA LEU A 60 -18.00 -15.68 38.56
C LEU A 60 -17.21 -15.85 39.86
N LYS A 61 -17.81 -16.50 40.86
CA LYS A 61 -17.15 -16.81 42.15
C LYS A 61 -16.31 -18.09 42.10
N GLU A 62 -16.71 -19.00 41.22
CA GLU A 62 -16.01 -20.25 40.92
C GLU A 62 -15.89 -20.40 39.40
N LEU A 63 -14.83 -21.07 38.93
CA LEU A 63 -14.57 -21.23 37.50
C LEU A 63 -14.21 -22.69 37.19
N LYS A 64 -14.86 -23.28 36.19
CA LYS A 64 -14.47 -24.58 35.62
C LYS A 64 -13.80 -24.33 34.27
N THR A 65 -12.59 -24.85 34.09
CA THR A 65 -11.78 -24.62 32.88
C THR A 65 -11.04 -25.89 32.47
N MET A 66 -10.60 -25.95 31.22
CA MET A 66 -9.72 -27.02 30.73
C MET A 66 -8.28 -26.49 30.73
N VAL A 67 -7.39 -27.15 31.46
CA VAL A 67 -5.98 -26.79 31.55
C VAL A 67 -5.17 -27.74 30.67
N ASP A 68 -4.36 -27.19 29.79
CA ASP A 68 -3.39 -27.95 29.01
C ASP A 68 -2.21 -28.35 29.90
N LEU A 69 -1.93 -29.66 29.98
CA LEU A 69 -0.79 -30.22 30.70
C LEU A 69 0.42 -30.49 29.78
N GLY A 70 0.30 -30.18 28.49
CA GLY A 70 1.31 -30.39 27.46
C GLY A 70 0.85 -31.36 26.38
N SER A 71 1.45 -31.27 25.19
CA SER A 71 1.13 -32.12 24.02
C SER A 71 -0.37 -32.15 23.66
N GLN A 72 -1.07 -31.01 23.84
CA GLN A 72 -2.52 -30.89 23.63
C GLN A 72 -3.34 -31.84 24.52
N PHE A 73 -2.82 -32.20 25.70
CA PHE A 73 -3.52 -33.03 26.67
C PHE A 73 -4.20 -32.14 27.72
N TYR A 74 -5.53 -32.12 27.70
CA TYR A 74 -6.32 -31.22 28.54
C TYR A 74 -6.98 -31.95 29.71
N VAL A 75 -6.95 -31.35 30.90
CA VAL A 75 -7.64 -31.84 32.09
C VAL A 75 -8.62 -30.79 32.61
N GLN A 76 -9.78 -31.24 33.07
CA GLN A 76 -10.77 -30.37 33.69
C GLN A 76 -10.28 -29.91 35.07
N ALA A 77 -10.15 -28.61 35.24
CA ALA A 77 -9.80 -27.95 36.49
C ALA A 77 -10.99 -27.18 37.05
N HIS A 78 -11.10 -27.17 38.38
CA HIS A 78 -12.07 -26.40 39.13
C HIS A 78 -11.35 -25.40 40.04
N ILE A 79 -11.66 -24.12 39.85
CA ILE A 79 -11.13 -22.99 40.59
C ILE A 79 -12.21 -22.58 41.60
N PRO A 80 -11.97 -22.77 42.91
CA PRO A 80 -12.98 -22.55 43.95
C PRO A 80 -13.14 -21.07 44.34
N ASP A 81 -12.17 -20.22 44.00
CA ASP A 81 -12.16 -18.79 44.32
C ASP A 81 -11.45 -18.01 43.21
N THR A 82 -12.13 -17.02 42.66
CA THR A 82 -11.67 -16.15 41.57
C THR A 82 -11.20 -14.78 42.04
N ARG A 83 -11.25 -14.49 43.34
CA ARG A 83 -10.87 -13.18 43.90
C ARG A 83 -9.39 -12.84 43.71
N TYR A 84 -8.55 -13.87 43.61
CA TYR A 84 -7.11 -13.72 43.54
C TYR A 84 -6.53 -14.47 42.35
N ILE A 85 -5.54 -13.87 41.71
CA ILE A 85 -4.76 -14.49 40.65
C ILE A 85 -3.27 -14.37 40.94
N TYR A 86 -2.49 -15.31 40.43
CA TYR A 86 -1.03 -15.25 40.48
C TYR A 86 -0.50 -14.67 39.18
N VAL A 87 0.19 -13.53 39.25
CA VAL A 87 0.81 -12.88 38.10
C VAL A 87 2.32 -13.01 38.20
N ASN A 88 2.95 -13.48 37.13
CA ASN A 88 4.41 -13.51 37.03
C ASN A 88 4.96 -12.07 36.91
N VAL A 89 5.78 -11.67 37.88
CA VAL A 89 6.42 -10.34 37.92
C VAL A 89 7.87 -10.35 37.45
N GLY A 90 8.41 -11.53 37.13
CA GLY A 90 9.77 -11.75 36.66
C GLY A 90 10.61 -12.58 37.63
N PHE A 91 11.78 -13.05 37.15
CA PHE A 91 12.73 -13.88 37.92
C PHE A 91 12.11 -15.13 38.60
N GLY A 92 11.02 -15.66 38.02
CA GLY A 92 10.29 -16.81 38.57
C GLY A 92 9.36 -16.48 39.73
N PHE A 93 9.27 -15.22 40.16
CA PHE A 93 8.35 -14.81 41.21
C PHE A 93 6.94 -14.58 40.67
N HIS A 94 5.98 -15.16 41.37
CA HIS A 94 4.56 -15.03 41.10
C HIS A 94 3.91 -14.38 42.32
N VAL A 95 3.31 -13.22 42.13
CA VAL A 95 2.68 -12.45 43.20
C VAL A 95 1.18 -12.68 43.14
N GLN A 96 0.57 -12.92 44.30
CA GLN A 96 -0.88 -12.99 44.44
C GLN A 96 -1.45 -11.57 44.40
N PHE A 97 -2.32 -11.29 43.43
CA PHE A 97 -3.01 -10.02 43.25
C PHE A 97 -4.52 -10.21 43.37
N THR A 98 -5.22 -9.18 43.85
CA THR A 98 -6.65 -9.02 43.55
C THR A 98 -6.85 -8.66 42.07
N LEU A 99 -8.06 -8.83 41.55
CA LEU A 99 -8.38 -8.52 40.14
C LEU A 99 -8.07 -7.05 39.79
N ASP A 100 -8.46 -6.10 40.64
CA ASP A 100 -8.18 -4.67 40.46
C ASP A 100 -6.68 -4.35 40.48
N GLU A 101 -5.93 -4.92 41.43
CA GLU A 101 -4.48 -4.73 41.50
C GLU A 101 -3.76 -5.31 40.28
N ALA A 102 -4.23 -6.46 39.79
CA ALA A 102 -3.70 -7.07 38.58
C ALA A 102 -3.93 -6.17 37.36
N LYS A 103 -5.12 -5.61 37.17
CA LYS A 103 -5.39 -4.63 36.09
C LYS A 103 -4.46 -3.42 36.20
N ALA A 104 -4.31 -2.85 37.39
CA ALA A 104 -3.42 -1.72 37.62
C ALA A 104 -1.95 -2.05 37.32
N TYR A 105 -1.51 -3.28 37.62
CA TYR A 105 -0.18 -3.77 37.27
C TYR A 105 -0.01 -3.95 35.76
N ILE A 106 -0.99 -4.58 35.09
CA ILE A 106 -0.99 -4.84 33.63
C ILE A 106 -0.81 -3.53 32.87
N VAL A 107 -1.61 -2.50 33.17
CA VAL A 107 -1.53 -1.19 32.49
C VAL A 107 -0.12 -0.59 32.59
N LYS A 108 0.49 -0.64 33.79
CA LYS A 108 1.87 -0.14 33.99
C LYS A 108 2.89 -0.98 33.24
N LYS A 109 2.72 -2.30 33.22
CA LYS A 109 3.63 -3.24 32.57
C LYS A 109 3.57 -3.14 31.05
N GLU A 110 2.38 -3.06 30.47
CA GLU A 110 2.17 -2.82 29.04
C GLU A 110 2.81 -1.51 28.59
N ALA A 111 2.60 -0.41 29.34
CA ALA A 111 3.23 0.87 29.03
C ALA A 111 4.77 0.80 29.07
N HIS A 112 5.34 0.01 29.97
CA HIS A 112 6.78 -0.21 30.03
C HIS A 112 7.29 -1.05 28.84
N LEU A 113 6.62 -2.16 28.54
CA LEU A 113 6.97 -3.04 27.42
C LEU A 113 6.83 -2.32 26.08
N GLN A 114 5.79 -1.50 25.90
CA GLN A 114 5.59 -0.70 24.69
C GLN A 114 6.77 0.24 24.45
N ARG A 115 7.25 0.94 25.49
CA ARG A 115 8.45 1.80 25.38
C ARG A 115 9.72 1.01 25.01
N LEU A 116 9.83 -0.25 25.43
CA LEU A 116 10.95 -1.11 25.02
C LEU A 116 10.81 -1.53 23.56
N ALA A 117 9.62 -1.93 23.12
CA ALA A 117 9.34 -2.27 21.72
C ALA A 117 9.59 -1.07 20.78
N ASP A 118 9.23 0.14 21.21
CA ASP A 118 9.46 1.36 20.44
C ASP A 118 10.97 1.63 20.24
N LYS A 119 11.82 1.33 21.23
CA LYS A 119 13.29 1.44 21.08
C LYS A 119 13.82 0.52 20.00
N HIS A 120 13.46 -0.76 20.04
CA HIS A 120 13.87 -1.73 19.02
C HIS A 120 13.32 -1.36 17.63
N THR A 121 12.13 -0.76 17.57
CA THR A 121 11.55 -0.26 16.32
C THR A 121 12.39 0.87 15.73
N VAL A 122 12.81 1.84 16.55
CA VAL A 122 13.67 2.95 16.11
C VAL A 122 15.04 2.44 15.63
N GLU A 123 15.67 1.50 16.33
CA GLU A 123 16.94 0.93 15.89
C GLU A 123 16.81 0.11 14.60
N ALA A 124 15.76 -0.71 14.49
CA ALA A 124 15.45 -1.44 13.26
C ALA A 124 15.24 -0.49 12.07
N ASP A 125 14.55 0.63 12.26
CA ASP A 125 14.33 1.64 11.21
C ASP A 125 15.63 2.34 10.79
N LYS A 126 16.55 2.60 11.72
CA LYS A 126 17.90 3.11 11.38
C LYS A 126 18.67 2.11 10.52
N ILE A 127 18.67 0.83 10.89
CA ILE A 127 19.36 -0.22 10.13
C ILE A 127 18.73 -0.36 8.74
N ARG A 128 17.39 -0.32 8.64
CA ARG A 128 16.66 -0.30 7.37
C ARG A 128 17.07 0.87 6.49
N ALA A 129 17.19 2.07 7.05
CA ALA A 129 17.66 3.24 6.32
C ALA A 129 19.09 3.07 5.80
N HIS A 130 20.00 2.53 6.61
CA HIS A 130 21.38 2.24 6.19
C HIS A 130 21.45 1.22 5.05
N ILE A 131 20.68 0.13 5.12
CA ILE A 131 20.59 -0.86 4.04
C ILE A 131 20.09 -0.17 2.76
N LYS A 132 19.04 0.65 2.86
CA LYS A 132 18.47 1.35 1.71
C LYS A 132 19.47 2.29 1.04
N MET A 133 20.16 3.13 1.82
CA MET A 133 21.17 4.04 1.28
C MET A 133 22.32 3.28 0.59
N ALA A 134 22.76 2.17 1.17
CA ALA A 134 23.83 1.35 0.57
C ALA A 134 23.40 0.73 -0.78
N LEU A 135 22.15 0.24 -0.87
CA LEU A 135 21.61 -0.31 -2.11
C LEU A 135 21.40 0.76 -3.19
N GLU A 136 20.95 1.96 -2.81
CA GLU A 136 20.80 3.09 -3.74
C GLU A 136 22.17 3.53 -4.30
N ALA A 137 23.18 3.66 -3.43
CA ALA A 137 24.55 3.97 -3.85
C ALA A 137 25.12 2.91 -4.81
N MET A 138 24.89 1.62 -4.54
CA MET A 138 25.27 0.54 -5.44
C MET A 138 24.55 0.62 -6.79
N SER A 139 23.25 0.91 -6.79
CA SER A 139 22.47 1.06 -8.02
C SER A 139 22.92 2.26 -8.87
N GLU A 140 23.28 3.38 -8.24
CA GLU A 140 23.80 4.56 -8.92
C GLU A 140 25.16 4.27 -9.57
N ILE A 141 26.05 3.57 -8.84
CA ILE A 141 27.34 3.10 -9.35
C ILE A 141 27.14 2.20 -10.60
N ILE A 142 26.20 1.25 -10.54
CA ILE A 142 25.88 0.35 -11.65
C ILE A 142 25.29 1.14 -12.84
N MET A 143 24.46 2.15 -12.61
CA MET A 143 23.92 2.99 -13.68
C MET A 143 24.97 3.91 -14.33
N MET A 144 25.93 4.44 -13.56
CA MET A 144 27.04 5.22 -14.10
C MET A 144 27.89 4.41 -15.09
N GLU A 145 28.03 3.10 -14.88
CA GLU A 145 28.76 2.20 -15.78
C GLU A 145 28.04 2.04 -17.15
N VAL A 146 26.70 2.13 -17.18
CA VAL A 146 25.89 2.08 -18.41
C VAL A 146 26.05 3.37 -19.25
N VAL A 147 26.30 4.51 -18.62
CA VAL A 147 26.43 5.80 -19.30
C VAL A 147 27.82 5.99 -19.93
N LEU A 148 28.85 5.30 -19.45
CA LEU A 148 30.21 5.39 -20.00
C LEU A 148 30.42 4.57 -21.30
N ASP A 149 29.43 3.77 -21.74
CA ASP A 149 29.48 2.95 -22.97
C ASP A 149 28.64 3.57 -24.12
N TYR A 150 28.86 4.86 -24.43
CA TYR A 150 28.27 5.51 -25.60
C TYR A 150 29.25 5.53 -26.78
N GLY A 151 29.23 4.44 -27.57
CA GLY A 151 30.04 4.36 -28.80
C GLY A 151 29.67 3.23 -29.76
N ASN A 152 28.75 3.50 -30.70
CA ASN A 152 28.55 2.81 -31.99
C ASN A 152 28.28 1.28 -32.01
N LYS A 153 26.99 0.89 -32.06
CA LYS A 153 26.31 0.06 -33.11
C LYS A 153 25.18 -0.83 -32.55
N ALA A 154 24.08 -0.87 -33.32
CA ALA A 154 22.99 -1.85 -33.37
C ALA A 154 22.59 -2.56 -32.06
N TYR A 155 21.48 -2.11 -31.49
CA TYR A 155 20.85 -2.70 -30.30
C TYR A 155 20.35 -4.13 -30.57
N LYS A 156 21.19 -5.11 -30.25
CA LYS A 156 20.69 -6.43 -29.84
C LYS A 156 20.45 -6.34 -28.34
N LYS A 157 19.28 -6.76 -27.87
CA LYS A 157 18.95 -6.88 -26.44
C LYS A 157 20.04 -7.73 -25.78
N VAL A 158 20.96 -7.09 -25.07
CA VAL A 158 22.02 -7.80 -24.33
C VAL A 158 21.35 -8.37 -23.09
N GLU A 159 21.23 -9.69 -23.02
CA GLU A 159 20.86 -10.36 -21.78
C GLU A 159 21.91 -10.02 -20.73
N PRO A 160 21.49 -9.70 -19.49
CA PRO A 160 22.43 -9.37 -18.43
C PRO A 160 23.44 -10.51 -18.27
N ALA A 161 24.74 -10.18 -18.28
CA ALA A 161 25.82 -11.16 -18.26
C ALA A 161 25.86 -12.01 -16.96
N VAL A 162 25.10 -11.63 -15.93
CA VAL A 162 24.97 -12.40 -14.68
C VAL A 162 23.50 -12.43 -14.25
N GLN A 163 22.88 -13.62 -14.29
CA GLN A 163 21.65 -13.88 -13.56
C GLN A 163 21.99 -14.09 -12.08
N VAL A 164 21.76 -13.08 -11.25
CA VAL A 164 21.88 -13.19 -9.79
C VAL A 164 20.61 -13.86 -9.26
N VAL A 165 20.64 -15.18 -9.08
CA VAL A 165 19.60 -15.92 -8.35
C VAL A 165 19.90 -15.81 -6.86
N SER A 166 19.36 -14.80 -6.19
CA SER A 166 19.42 -14.63 -4.74
C SER A 166 18.03 -14.85 -4.14
N PRO A 167 17.81 -15.86 -3.27
CA PRO A 167 16.52 -16.13 -2.63
C PRO A 167 15.98 -14.97 -1.77
N TYR A 168 16.84 -13.98 -1.47
CA TYR A 168 16.53 -12.84 -0.60
C TYR A 168 16.33 -11.52 -1.37
N LEU A 169 16.64 -11.49 -2.67
CA LEU A 169 16.17 -10.42 -3.54
C LEU A 169 14.66 -10.52 -3.73
N ASP A 170 14.07 -11.72 -3.69
CA ASP A 170 12.62 -11.93 -3.83
C ASP A 170 11.82 -11.61 -2.55
N SER A 171 12.37 -11.81 -1.35
CA SER A 171 11.63 -11.56 -0.10
C SER A 171 11.67 -10.10 0.35
N PHE A 172 12.78 -9.39 0.14
CA PHE A 172 12.89 -7.95 0.45
C PHE A 172 12.33 -7.06 -0.66
N SER A 173 12.37 -7.50 -1.92
CA SER A 173 11.70 -6.78 -3.01
C SER A 173 10.17 -6.78 -2.85
N ASN A 174 9.59 -7.74 -2.14
CA ASN A 174 8.15 -7.79 -1.93
C ASN A 174 7.61 -6.77 -0.91
N GLU A 175 8.44 -6.16 -0.06
CA GLU A 175 7.95 -5.18 0.95
C GLU A 175 8.02 -3.72 0.49
N MET A 176 8.82 -3.37 -0.51
CA MET A 176 8.72 -2.10 -1.22
C MET A 176 9.65 -2.15 -2.43
N GLN A 177 9.15 -2.71 -3.54
CA GLN A 177 9.79 -2.40 -4.81
C GLN A 177 9.69 -0.88 -5.01
N PRO A 178 10.83 -0.18 -5.28
CA PRO A 178 10.79 1.22 -5.70
C PRO A 178 9.69 1.35 -6.74
N ILE A 179 8.89 2.43 -6.69
CA ILE A 179 7.74 2.57 -7.59
C ILE A 179 8.16 2.38 -9.07
N LEU A 180 9.42 2.66 -9.42
CA LEU A 180 10.00 2.42 -10.75
C LEU A 180 9.97 0.95 -11.21
N ASN A 181 10.03 -0.01 -10.29
CA ASN A 181 9.94 -1.44 -10.61
C ASN A 181 8.49 -1.95 -10.63
N ARG A 182 7.52 -1.07 -10.34
CA ARG A 182 6.07 -1.36 -10.38
C ARG A 182 5.44 -0.45 -11.44
N PRO A 183 5.63 -0.73 -12.73
CA PRO A 183 5.25 0.19 -13.81
C PRO A 183 3.75 0.54 -13.79
N VAL A 184 2.90 -0.43 -13.46
CA VAL A 184 1.45 -0.20 -13.31
C VAL A 184 1.15 0.73 -12.13
N ASP A 185 1.77 0.53 -10.97
CA ASP A 185 1.58 1.39 -9.80
C ASP A 185 2.11 2.81 -10.07
N TRP A 186 3.18 2.96 -10.86
CA TRP A 186 3.71 4.28 -11.25
C TRP A 186 2.73 5.04 -12.15
N ILE A 187 2.17 4.36 -13.14
CA ILE A 187 1.13 4.92 -14.03
C ILE A 187 -0.09 5.32 -13.21
N LEU A 188 -0.57 4.44 -12.31
CA LEU A 188 -1.72 4.72 -11.45
C LEU A 188 -1.45 5.87 -10.49
N PHE A 189 -0.26 5.92 -9.88
CA PHE A 189 0.14 7.02 -9.00
C PHE A 189 0.12 8.37 -9.72
N LEU A 190 0.76 8.46 -10.89
CA LEU A 190 0.74 9.69 -11.68
C LEU A 190 -0.68 10.04 -12.13
N TYR A 191 -1.45 9.06 -12.56
CA TYR A 191 -2.84 9.22 -12.94
C TYR A 191 -3.64 9.87 -11.80
N PHE A 192 -3.67 9.26 -10.61
CA PHE A 192 -4.41 9.84 -9.48
C PHE A 192 -3.86 11.20 -9.03
N LEU A 193 -2.55 11.37 -9.02
CA LEU A 193 -1.92 12.62 -8.56
C LEU A 193 -2.25 13.80 -9.49
N THR A 194 -2.20 13.61 -10.81
CA THR A 194 -2.52 14.66 -11.77
C THR A 194 -4.02 14.90 -11.90
N HIS A 195 -4.85 13.88 -11.64
CA HIS A 195 -6.30 14.02 -11.71
C HIS A 195 -6.87 14.89 -10.60
N ILE A 196 -6.25 14.96 -9.42
CA ILE A 196 -6.70 15.85 -8.34
C ILE A 196 -6.85 17.31 -8.83
N PRO A 197 -5.80 17.98 -9.34
CA PRO A 197 -5.94 19.34 -9.83
C PRO A 197 -6.79 19.42 -11.11
N ILE A 198 -6.74 18.42 -12.00
CA ILE A 198 -7.55 18.43 -13.24
C ILE A 198 -9.04 18.41 -12.89
N THR A 199 -9.48 17.50 -12.03
CA THR A 199 -10.87 17.41 -11.60
C THR A 199 -11.34 18.69 -10.91
N ILE A 200 -10.56 19.21 -9.96
CA ILE A 200 -10.94 20.44 -9.24
C ILE A 200 -11.02 21.65 -10.18
N PHE A 201 -10.03 21.82 -11.04
CA PHE A 201 -9.93 23.04 -11.84
C PHE A 201 -10.60 22.95 -13.21
N PHE A 202 -10.98 21.77 -13.67
CA PHE A 202 -11.52 21.55 -15.01
C PHE A 202 -12.84 20.80 -14.97
N ASP A 203 -12.84 19.54 -14.54
CA ASP A 203 -14.02 18.66 -14.68
C ASP A 203 -15.21 19.13 -13.83
N LEU A 204 -14.94 19.60 -12.61
CA LEU A 204 -15.98 20.10 -11.70
C LEU A 204 -16.47 21.51 -12.05
N GLN A 205 -15.89 22.20 -13.04
CA GLN A 205 -16.40 23.51 -13.47
C GLN A 205 -17.87 23.44 -13.93
N CYS A 206 -18.33 22.29 -14.45
CA CYS A 206 -19.72 22.10 -14.85
C CYS A 206 -20.71 22.13 -13.67
N LEU A 207 -20.22 21.95 -12.43
CA LEU A 207 -21.00 22.03 -11.19
C LEU A 207 -20.85 23.37 -10.47
N TYR A 208 -19.77 24.11 -10.75
CA TYR A 208 -19.49 25.36 -10.06
C TYR A 208 -20.39 26.50 -10.52
N PRO A 209 -20.87 27.37 -9.60
CA PRO A 209 -21.48 28.61 -10.00
C PRO A 209 -20.47 29.49 -10.73
N LYS A 210 -20.89 30.18 -11.80
CA LYS A 210 -20.00 31.02 -12.62
C LYS A 210 -19.27 32.12 -11.82
N SER A 211 -19.77 32.49 -10.65
CA SER A 211 -19.17 33.50 -9.76
C SER A 211 -17.89 33.06 -9.07
N ILE A 212 -17.66 31.75 -8.90
CA ILE A 212 -16.47 31.24 -8.18
C ILE A 212 -15.34 30.82 -9.12
N ILE A 213 -15.59 30.77 -10.43
CA ILE A 213 -14.59 30.36 -11.43
C ILE A 213 -13.70 31.57 -11.74
N PRO A 214 -12.39 31.53 -11.42
CA PRO A 214 -11.46 32.60 -11.76
C PRO A 214 -11.39 32.81 -13.28
N THR A 215 -11.17 34.06 -13.71
CA THR A 215 -11.13 34.44 -15.13
C THR A 215 -10.13 33.61 -15.94
N PHE A 216 -8.98 33.26 -15.35
CA PHE A 216 -7.98 32.40 -15.97
C PHE A 216 -8.53 31.00 -16.33
N LEU A 217 -9.26 30.35 -15.41
CA LEU A 217 -9.84 29.02 -15.66
C LEU A 217 -10.96 29.08 -16.70
N ALA A 218 -11.75 30.15 -16.70
CA ALA A 218 -12.77 30.37 -17.72
C ALA A 218 -12.15 30.57 -19.12
N GLN A 219 -11.03 31.30 -19.23
CA GLN A 219 -10.29 31.47 -20.49
C GLN A 219 -9.66 30.16 -20.97
N LEU A 220 -9.12 29.36 -20.05
CA LEU A 220 -8.57 28.04 -20.37
C LEU A 220 -9.66 27.11 -20.92
N ASN A 221 -10.82 27.07 -20.28
CA ASN A 221 -11.97 26.33 -20.79
C ASN A 221 -12.43 26.86 -22.16
N GLY A 222 -12.48 28.18 -22.35
CA GLY A 222 -12.81 28.78 -23.65
C GLY A 222 -11.83 28.39 -24.76
N THR A 223 -10.53 28.34 -24.45
CA THR A 223 -9.48 27.90 -25.39
C THR A 223 -9.63 26.43 -25.73
N TYR A 224 -9.93 25.60 -24.74
CA TYR A 224 -10.24 24.19 -24.93
C TYR A 224 -11.47 24.01 -25.83
N MET A 225 -12.56 24.73 -25.58
CA MET A 225 -13.78 24.69 -26.40
C MET A 225 -13.55 25.13 -27.83
N ALA A 226 -12.72 26.15 -28.07
CA ALA A 226 -12.36 26.56 -29.41
C ALA A 226 -11.58 25.46 -30.17
N LEU A 227 -10.81 24.64 -29.47
CA LEU A 227 -10.04 23.56 -30.07
C LEU A 227 -10.86 22.28 -30.28
N THR A 228 -11.74 21.92 -29.34
CA THR A 228 -12.38 20.60 -29.31
C THR A 228 -13.87 20.61 -29.64
N ASN A 229 -14.59 21.70 -29.38
CA ASN A 229 -16.06 21.72 -29.43
C ASN A 229 -16.70 20.57 -28.60
N ASP A 230 -16.10 20.28 -27.43
CA ASP A 230 -16.52 19.18 -26.56
C ASP A 230 -17.99 19.33 -26.11
N PRO A 231 -18.84 18.32 -26.39
CA PRO A 231 -20.28 18.40 -26.12
C PRO A 231 -20.62 18.41 -24.63
N PHE A 232 -19.74 17.91 -23.76
CA PHE A 232 -19.99 17.78 -22.33
C PHE A 232 -19.61 19.04 -21.55
N MET A 233 -18.64 19.80 -22.07
CA MET A 233 -18.15 21.03 -21.45
C MET A 233 -18.77 22.30 -22.04
N ASP A 234 -19.57 22.20 -23.10
CA ASP A 234 -20.26 23.33 -23.73
C ASP A 234 -21.46 23.82 -22.90
N THR A 235 -21.29 24.99 -22.28
CA THR A 235 -22.34 25.63 -21.47
C THR A 235 -23.49 26.24 -22.28
N ASN A 236 -23.37 26.32 -23.60
CA ASN A 236 -24.43 26.85 -24.48
C ASN A 236 -25.44 25.79 -24.88
N ARG A 237 -25.14 24.51 -24.65
CA ARG A 237 -26.03 23.39 -24.96
C ARG A 237 -27.03 23.12 -23.84
N PRO A 238 -28.17 22.49 -24.16
CA PRO A 238 -29.07 21.97 -23.15
C PRO A 238 -28.32 21.08 -22.15
N THR A 239 -28.60 21.27 -20.86
CA THR A 239 -27.92 20.52 -19.80
C THR A 239 -28.18 19.03 -19.93
N MET A 240 -27.08 18.25 -20.04
CA MET A 240 -27.12 16.79 -19.98
C MET A 240 -27.12 16.32 -18.52
N TYR A 241 -28.31 16.09 -17.95
CA TYR A 241 -28.43 15.68 -16.54
C TYR A 241 -27.75 14.35 -16.21
N TRP A 242 -27.70 13.42 -17.18
CA TRP A 242 -26.98 12.16 -17.03
C TRP A 242 -25.46 12.37 -16.91
N PHE A 243 -24.90 13.39 -17.59
CA PHE A 243 -23.48 13.71 -17.47
C PHE A 243 -23.21 14.42 -16.14
N LYS A 244 -24.09 15.35 -15.75
CA LYS A 244 -24.00 16.01 -14.43
C LYS A 244 -24.08 15.03 -13.27
N SER A 245 -24.84 13.94 -13.37
CA SER A 245 -24.85 12.92 -12.32
C SER A 245 -23.50 12.20 -12.21
N PHE A 246 -22.80 11.96 -13.33
CA PHE A 246 -21.43 11.44 -13.29
C PHE A 246 -20.43 12.44 -12.72
N ALA A 247 -20.53 13.73 -13.08
CA ALA A 247 -19.70 14.77 -12.48
C ALA A 247 -19.94 14.91 -10.95
N LEU A 248 -21.16 14.70 -10.48
CA LEU A 248 -21.45 14.62 -9.04
C LEU A 248 -20.80 13.40 -8.39
N CYS A 249 -20.89 12.22 -9.01
CA CYS A 249 -20.16 11.05 -8.54
C CYS A 249 -18.65 11.29 -8.51
N GLU A 250 -18.11 12.02 -9.48
CA GLU A 250 -16.71 12.41 -9.49
C GLU A 250 -16.36 13.30 -8.28
N ALA A 251 -17.16 14.34 -8.01
CA ALA A 251 -16.94 15.24 -6.88
C ALA A 251 -16.97 14.54 -5.52
N PHE A 252 -17.92 13.61 -5.31
CA PHE A 252 -18.19 13.03 -3.99
C PHE A 252 -17.57 11.65 -3.76
N LEU A 253 -17.29 10.88 -4.82
CA LEU A 253 -16.76 9.53 -4.71
C LEU A 253 -15.33 9.45 -5.25
N GLN A 254 -15.10 9.96 -6.47
CA GLN A 254 -13.81 9.78 -7.15
C GLN A 254 -12.75 10.73 -6.60
N LEU A 255 -13.06 12.01 -6.40
CA LEU A 255 -12.09 13.00 -5.90
C LEU A 255 -11.53 12.65 -4.51
N PRO A 256 -12.34 12.29 -3.48
CA PRO A 256 -11.80 11.79 -2.22
C PRO A 256 -10.96 10.51 -2.40
N PHE A 257 -11.40 9.63 -3.31
CA PHE A 257 -10.67 8.42 -3.63
C PHE A 257 -9.31 8.70 -4.30
N PHE A 258 -9.15 9.77 -5.09
CA PHE A 258 -7.85 10.10 -5.70
C PHE A 258 -6.78 10.37 -4.65
N PHE A 259 -7.10 11.11 -3.58
CA PHE A 259 -6.17 11.32 -2.47
C PHE A 259 -5.84 10.00 -1.76
N PHE A 260 -6.86 9.19 -1.47
CA PHE A 260 -6.72 7.89 -0.83
C PHE A 260 -5.84 6.92 -1.65
N ALA A 261 -6.11 6.84 -2.96
CA ALA A 261 -5.40 5.98 -3.89
C ALA A 261 -3.97 6.46 -4.14
N THR A 262 -3.75 7.77 -4.28
CA THR A 262 -2.40 8.36 -4.44
C THR A 262 -1.50 7.91 -3.30
N TYR A 263 -1.97 8.02 -2.05
CA TYR A 263 -1.20 7.56 -0.89
C TYR A 263 -1.05 6.04 -0.86
N GLY A 264 -2.15 5.31 -1.04
CA GLY A 264 -2.16 3.84 -0.94
C GLY A 264 -1.28 3.16 -1.99
N VAL A 265 -1.34 3.61 -3.24
CA VAL A 265 -0.52 3.09 -4.34
C VAL A 265 0.95 3.48 -4.15
N PHE A 266 1.24 4.74 -3.80
CA PHE A 266 2.61 5.20 -3.56
C PHE A 266 3.32 4.40 -2.45
N LYS A 267 2.60 4.10 -1.36
CA LYS A 267 3.12 3.34 -0.20
C LYS A 267 2.92 1.82 -0.29
N ASP A 268 2.54 1.30 -1.46
CA ASP A 268 2.26 -0.12 -1.71
C ASP A 268 1.35 -0.80 -0.69
N LYS A 269 0.29 -0.12 -0.24
CA LYS A 269 -0.55 -0.65 0.80
C LYS A 269 -1.53 -1.69 0.24
N PRO A 270 -1.60 -2.92 0.81
CA PRO A 270 -2.46 -3.98 0.28
C PRO A 270 -3.96 -3.62 0.36
N TRP A 271 -4.36 -2.81 1.34
CA TRP A 271 -5.75 -2.37 1.50
C TRP A 271 -6.26 -1.50 0.34
N VAL A 272 -5.37 -0.91 -0.48
CA VAL A 272 -5.79 -0.04 -1.61
C VAL A 272 -6.35 -0.85 -2.78
N ARG A 273 -5.99 -2.14 -2.88
CA ARG A 273 -6.23 -2.96 -4.07
C ARG A 273 -7.71 -3.24 -4.29
N LEU A 274 -8.47 -3.60 -3.25
CA LEU A 274 -9.91 -3.86 -3.39
C LEU A 274 -10.70 -2.57 -3.75
N PRO A 275 -10.51 -1.45 -3.05
CA PRO A 275 -11.07 -0.16 -3.46
C PRO A 275 -10.72 0.24 -4.89
N LEU A 276 -9.50 -0.06 -5.35
CA LEU A 276 -9.06 0.22 -6.72
C LEU A 276 -9.84 -0.58 -7.78
N VAL A 277 -10.23 -1.82 -7.48
CA VAL A 277 -11.12 -2.63 -8.36
C VAL A 277 -12.50 -1.97 -8.47
N ILE A 278 -13.08 -1.55 -7.34
CA ILE A 278 -14.39 -0.89 -7.30
C ILE A 278 -14.34 0.43 -8.08
N TYR A 279 -13.31 1.23 -7.82
CA TYR A 279 -13.06 2.47 -8.55
C TYR A 279 -12.93 2.23 -10.05
N GLY A 280 -12.10 1.27 -10.46
CA GLY A 280 -11.87 0.97 -11.88
C GLY A 280 -13.17 0.62 -12.61
N ALA A 281 -14.00 -0.22 -12.02
CA ALA A 281 -15.29 -0.60 -12.57
C ALA A 281 -16.24 0.61 -12.66
N HIS A 282 -16.26 1.45 -11.63
CA HIS A 282 -17.10 2.64 -11.60
C HIS A 282 -16.69 3.68 -12.66
N VAL A 283 -15.39 3.98 -12.79
CA VAL A 283 -14.93 4.95 -13.80
C VAL A 283 -15.16 4.43 -15.22
N MET A 284 -14.89 3.16 -15.47
CA MET A 284 -15.19 2.57 -16.79
C MET A 284 -16.67 2.68 -17.15
N THR A 285 -17.57 2.47 -16.19
CA THR A 285 -19.03 2.53 -16.43
C THR A 285 -19.56 3.96 -16.61
N THR A 286 -18.84 4.98 -16.14
CA THR A 286 -19.19 6.40 -16.33
C THR A 286 -18.54 7.00 -17.58
N VAL A 287 -17.35 6.55 -17.97
CA VAL A 287 -16.64 7.02 -19.18
C VAL A 287 -17.14 6.34 -20.46
N LEU A 288 -17.58 5.07 -20.39
CA LEU A 288 -18.06 4.33 -21.55
C LEU A 288 -19.24 5.03 -22.28
N PRO A 289 -20.28 5.54 -21.59
CA PRO A 289 -21.32 6.35 -22.22
C PRO A 289 -20.77 7.60 -22.91
N CYS A 290 -19.81 8.30 -22.29
CA CYS A 290 -19.20 9.49 -22.87
C CYS A 290 -18.47 9.17 -24.19
N LEU A 291 -17.70 8.08 -24.22
CA LEU A 291 -17.03 7.62 -25.44
C LEU A 291 -18.03 7.23 -26.54
N ALA A 292 -19.09 6.50 -26.19
CA ALA A 292 -20.14 6.12 -27.14
C ALA A 292 -20.81 7.37 -27.74
N GLU A 293 -21.10 8.36 -26.91
CA GLU A 293 -21.74 9.61 -27.31
C GLU A 293 -20.88 10.40 -28.31
N ILE A 294 -19.56 10.48 -28.07
CA ILE A 294 -18.60 11.10 -29.02
C ILE A 294 -18.50 10.29 -30.32
N ILE A 295 -18.57 8.96 -30.26
CA ILE A 295 -18.41 8.08 -31.42
C ILE A 295 -19.63 8.12 -32.34
N PHE A 296 -20.84 8.07 -31.78
CA PHE A 296 -22.06 7.84 -32.56
C PHE A 296 -22.82 9.12 -32.89
N ASN A 297 -22.66 10.20 -32.11
CA ASN A 297 -23.48 11.41 -32.24
C ASN A 297 -22.69 12.64 -32.75
N GLN A 298 -21.67 12.44 -33.59
CA GLN A 298 -20.83 13.53 -34.11
C GLN A 298 -21.63 14.64 -34.82
N GLU A 299 -22.64 14.27 -35.62
CA GLU A 299 -23.43 15.22 -36.41
C GLU A 299 -24.37 16.04 -35.53
N LEU A 300 -24.94 15.40 -34.49
CA LEU A 300 -25.79 16.06 -33.50
C LEU A 300 -25.03 17.19 -32.78
N TYR A 301 -23.73 16.98 -32.57
CA TYR A 301 -22.86 17.89 -31.83
C TYR A 301 -22.05 18.83 -32.72
N GLY A 302 -22.16 18.72 -34.04
CA GLY A 302 -21.40 19.54 -34.98
C GLY A 302 -19.88 19.43 -34.78
N ILE A 303 -19.39 18.24 -34.41
CA ILE A 303 -17.97 17.98 -34.16
C ILE A 303 -17.33 17.49 -35.46
N ASP A 304 -16.21 18.09 -35.87
CA ASP A 304 -15.45 17.62 -37.03
C ASP A 304 -14.61 16.37 -36.72
N ASP A 305 -14.07 15.72 -37.75
CA ASP A 305 -13.30 14.47 -37.59
C ASP A 305 -11.99 14.67 -36.78
N PHE A 306 -11.38 15.86 -36.86
CA PHE A 306 -10.16 16.18 -36.11
C PHE A 306 -10.47 16.37 -34.63
N GLN A 307 -11.44 17.22 -34.31
CA GLN A 307 -11.98 17.46 -32.98
C GLN A 307 -12.41 16.16 -32.32
N ARG A 308 -13.15 15.32 -33.05
CA ARG A 308 -13.58 14.00 -32.57
C ARG A 308 -12.39 13.13 -32.17
N LYS A 309 -11.34 13.05 -33.01
CA LYS A 309 -10.13 12.29 -32.70
C LYS A 309 -9.40 12.85 -31.48
N VAL A 310 -9.34 14.18 -31.33
CA VAL A 310 -8.73 14.84 -30.18
C VAL A 310 -9.51 14.51 -28.90
N ILE A 311 -10.83 14.64 -28.90
CA ILE A 311 -11.66 14.31 -27.72
C ILE A 311 -11.54 12.83 -27.38
N LEU A 312 -11.63 11.93 -28.37
CA LEU A 312 -11.45 10.49 -28.13
C LEU A 312 -10.07 10.20 -27.53
N PHE A 313 -9.02 10.83 -28.04
CA PHE A 313 -7.67 10.71 -27.49
C PHE A 313 -7.59 11.20 -26.05
N LEU A 314 -8.30 12.28 -25.69
CA LEU A 314 -8.36 12.79 -24.33
C LEU A 314 -9.13 11.85 -23.39
N TYR A 315 -10.30 11.34 -23.80
CA TYR A 315 -11.16 10.51 -22.94
C TYR A 315 -10.71 9.06 -22.82
N THR A 316 -10.07 8.49 -23.86
CA THR A 316 -9.69 7.06 -23.88
C THR A 316 -8.75 6.65 -22.73
N PRO A 317 -7.71 7.43 -22.35
CA PRO A 317 -6.89 7.12 -21.19
C PRO A 317 -7.68 6.94 -19.88
N TYR A 318 -8.75 7.72 -19.68
CA TYR A 318 -9.63 7.62 -18.50
C TYR A 318 -10.45 6.33 -18.48
N PHE A 319 -10.54 5.59 -19.60
CA PHE A 319 -11.09 4.24 -19.62
C PHE A 319 -10.00 3.17 -19.47
N LEU A 320 -8.90 3.31 -20.21
CA LEU A 320 -7.84 2.29 -20.27
C LEU A 320 -7.05 2.18 -18.97
N ILE A 321 -6.68 3.30 -18.34
CA ILE A 321 -5.85 3.28 -17.11
C ILE A 321 -6.63 2.64 -15.95
N PRO A 322 -7.91 2.99 -15.69
CA PRO A 322 -8.70 2.30 -14.66
C PRO A 322 -8.94 0.82 -14.97
N LEU A 323 -9.09 0.43 -16.24
CA LEU A 323 -9.18 -0.98 -16.64
C LEU A 323 -7.89 -1.75 -16.31
N ILE A 324 -6.72 -1.17 -16.63
CA ILE A 324 -5.42 -1.76 -16.28
C ILE A 324 -5.28 -1.89 -14.76
N GLY A 325 -5.66 -0.84 -14.02
CA GLY A 325 -5.62 -0.85 -12.55
C GLY A 325 -6.55 -1.89 -11.94
N LEU A 326 -7.76 -2.04 -12.48
CA LEU A 326 -8.71 -3.08 -12.07
C LEU A 326 -8.14 -4.47 -12.29
N ALA A 327 -7.57 -4.73 -13.47
CA ALA A 327 -7.01 -6.04 -13.81
C ALA A 327 -5.81 -6.39 -12.91
N ASP A 328 -4.84 -5.48 -12.76
CA ASP A 328 -3.67 -5.68 -11.89
C ASP A 328 -4.08 -5.90 -10.44
N ALA A 329 -4.98 -5.07 -9.91
CA ALA A 329 -5.45 -5.20 -8.54
C ALA A 329 -6.19 -6.52 -8.30
N SER A 330 -7.06 -6.93 -9.24
CA SER A 330 -7.79 -8.20 -9.17
C SER A 330 -6.83 -9.38 -9.12
N ILE A 331 -5.84 -9.42 -10.02
CA ILE A 331 -4.82 -10.49 -10.06
C ILE A 331 -4.05 -10.57 -8.74
N ARG A 332 -3.63 -9.43 -8.18
CA ARG A 332 -2.89 -9.38 -6.91
C ARG A 332 -3.73 -9.85 -5.73
N ILE A 333 -5.01 -9.47 -5.68
CA ILE A 333 -5.93 -9.92 -4.63
C ILE A 333 -6.11 -11.43 -4.71
N THR A 334 -6.41 -11.98 -5.90
CA THR A 334 -6.58 -13.42 -6.09
C THR A 334 -5.34 -14.20 -5.67
N LYS A 335 -4.14 -13.73 -6.03
CA LYS A 335 -2.87 -14.35 -5.61
C LYS A 335 -2.69 -14.35 -4.09
N ARG A 336 -3.03 -13.24 -3.41
CA ARG A 336 -2.93 -13.16 -1.94
C ARG A 336 -3.92 -14.08 -1.24
N LEU A 337 -5.16 -14.17 -1.74
CA LEU A 337 -6.17 -15.08 -1.20
C LEU A 337 -5.74 -16.53 -1.37
N ALA A 338 -5.30 -16.93 -2.57
CA ALA A 338 -4.81 -18.28 -2.82
C ALA A 338 -3.63 -18.67 -1.90
N PHE A 339 -2.73 -17.73 -1.62
CA PHE A 339 -1.63 -17.95 -0.67
C PHE A 339 -2.12 -18.17 0.77
N ILE A 340 -3.10 -17.37 1.22
CA ILE A 340 -3.70 -17.51 2.56
C ILE A 340 -4.43 -18.85 2.68
N ASP A 341 -5.23 -19.23 1.68
CA ASP A 341 -5.96 -20.49 1.67
C ASP A 341 -5.01 -21.70 1.73
N ALA A 342 -3.89 -21.65 1.00
CA ALA A 342 -2.86 -22.68 1.07
C ALA A 342 -2.23 -22.80 2.47
N HIS A 343 -1.99 -21.68 3.15
CA HIS A 343 -1.45 -21.69 4.52
C HIS A 343 -2.45 -22.22 5.54
N LEU A 344 -3.73 -21.88 5.38
CA LEU A 344 -4.80 -22.37 6.24
C LEU A 344 -5.03 -23.89 6.04
N ALA A 345 -4.88 -24.40 4.82
CA ALA A 345 -4.96 -25.83 4.54
C ALA A 345 -3.85 -26.61 5.26
N ILE A 346 -2.61 -26.13 5.19
CA ILE A 346 -1.46 -26.77 5.86
C ILE A 346 -1.64 -26.78 7.39
N LYS A 347 -2.15 -25.68 7.96
CA LYS A 347 -2.43 -25.58 9.41
C LYS A 347 -3.58 -26.46 9.89
N LYS A 348 -4.43 -26.96 8.98
CA LYS A 348 -5.53 -27.87 9.30
C LYS A 348 -5.10 -29.34 9.30
N ASP A 349 -4.01 -29.65 8.60
CA ASP A 349 -3.41 -30.98 8.49
C ASP A 349 -2.25 -31.22 9.49
N THR A 350 -1.97 -30.25 10.37
CA THR A 350 -1.02 -30.31 11.51
C THR A 350 -1.76 -30.07 12.81
#